data_AF-A0A1Y0I482-F1
#
_entry.id   AF-A0A1Y0I482-F1
#
_cell.length_a   1.000
_cell.length_b   1.000
_cell.length_c   1.000
_cell.angle_alpha   90.00
_cell.angle_beta   90.00
_cell.angle_gamma   90.00
#
_symmetry.space_group_name_H-M   'P 1'
#
loop_
_entity.id
_entity.type
_entity.pdbx_description
1 polymer ?
#
loop_
_entity_poly.entity_id
_entity_poly.type
_entity_poly.pdbx_seq_one_letter_code
_entity_poly.pdbx_strand_id
1 'polypeptide(L)'
;MPDYPWKYHTDSDQEALLLDNPFWAYALDSWRLPGVETAALTLQMRFNGHINTLLFCFWSAAQAQYCSRQVFLAMPTWRQWNQDFVQPIRQMRGLIHKRSQDFSAYRSALLDLELQAEQIECALLYRAWLRYRKASPDIDYESMLQRGIIDYTLGLLDEKVHLKDWYTAINELYPRLCSLPAPTVSQWIEMSNAHVGHTSGDT
;
A
#
# COMPACT_ATOMS: atom_id res chain seq x y z
N MET A 1 -2.91 35.23 -1.53
CA MET A 1 -4.01 34.26 -1.61
C MET A 1 -3.40 32.90 -1.88
N PRO A 2 -3.87 31.78 -1.28
CA PRO A 2 -3.26 30.49 -1.57
C PRO A 2 -3.67 30.06 -2.98
N ASP A 3 -2.68 29.67 -3.78
CA ASP A 3 -2.82 29.25 -5.16
C ASP A 3 -3.49 27.86 -5.21
N TYR A 4 -4.77 27.82 -5.58
CA TYR A 4 -5.53 26.58 -5.78
C TYR A 4 -6.33 26.69 -7.08
N PRO A 5 -5.86 26.04 -8.15
CA PRO A 5 -6.78 25.45 -9.12
C PRO A 5 -6.17 24.17 -9.74
N TRP A 6 -6.36 23.03 -9.06
CA TRP A 6 -6.10 21.65 -9.53
C TRP A 6 -4.65 21.15 -9.53
N LYS A 7 -4.10 20.86 -8.34
CA LYS A 7 -2.82 20.14 -8.12
C LYS A 7 -2.73 18.74 -8.78
N TYR A 8 -3.83 18.21 -9.28
CA TYR A 8 -3.95 16.87 -9.87
C TYR A 8 -4.32 16.90 -11.36
N HIS A 9 -4.20 18.04 -12.04
CA HIS A 9 -4.33 18.10 -13.50
C HIS A 9 -2.96 18.19 -14.15
N THR A 10 -2.53 17.13 -14.83
CA THR A 10 -1.61 17.25 -15.96
C THR A 10 -2.36 16.88 -17.22
N ASP A 11 -2.10 17.58 -18.33
CA ASP A 11 -2.77 17.38 -19.63
C ASP A 11 -2.65 15.96 -20.24
N SER A 12 -2.03 15.01 -19.53
CA SER A 12 -1.98 13.58 -19.87
C SER A 12 -2.96 12.68 -19.08
N ASP A 13 -3.77 13.25 -18.18
CA ASP A 13 -4.71 12.56 -17.26
C ASP A 13 -6.16 12.40 -17.79
N GLN A 14 -6.39 12.42 -19.11
CA GLN A 14 -7.76 12.37 -19.67
C GLN A 14 -8.48 11.01 -19.52
N GLU A 15 -7.81 9.96 -19.06
CA GLU A 15 -8.48 8.69 -18.72
C GLU A 15 -9.11 8.76 -17.32
N ALA A 16 -10.42 8.56 -17.28
CA ALA A 16 -11.17 8.45 -16.03
C ALA A 16 -10.58 7.36 -15.14
N LEU A 17 -10.44 7.65 -13.85
CA LEU A 17 -10.02 6.67 -12.85
C LEU A 17 -11.10 5.58 -12.72
N LEU A 18 -10.70 4.32 -12.90
CA LEU A 18 -11.54 3.17 -12.62
C LEU A 18 -11.58 2.93 -11.10
N LEU A 19 -12.55 3.54 -10.42
CA LEU A 19 -12.72 3.41 -8.97
C LEU A 19 -13.11 1.98 -8.57
N ASP A 20 -13.99 1.36 -9.34
CA ASP A 20 -14.30 -0.06 -9.22
C ASP A 20 -13.41 -0.86 -10.16
N ASN A 21 -12.28 -1.33 -9.62
CA ASN A 21 -11.29 -2.11 -10.36
C ASN A 21 -10.96 -3.43 -9.64
N PRO A 22 -10.31 -4.40 -10.32
CA PRO A 22 -9.98 -5.69 -9.72
C PRO A 22 -9.11 -5.60 -8.47
N PHE A 23 -8.24 -4.59 -8.36
CA PHE A 23 -7.45 -4.38 -7.15
C PHE A 23 -8.31 -3.88 -5.99
N TRP A 24 -9.25 -2.95 -6.23
CA TRP A 24 -10.20 -2.51 -5.22
C TRP A 24 -11.06 -3.66 -4.67
N ALA A 25 -11.57 -4.52 -5.56
CA ALA A 25 -12.30 -5.72 -5.16
C ALA A 25 -11.45 -6.65 -4.28
N TYR A 26 -10.19 -6.89 -4.68
CA TYR A 26 -9.26 -7.68 -3.88
C TYR A 26 -8.99 -7.05 -2.51
N ALA A 27 -8.80 -5.72 -2.45
CA ALA A 27 -8.58 -5.02 -1.20
C ALA A 27 -9.75 -5.22 -0.23
N LEU A 28 -11.00 -5.06 -0.71
CA LEU A 28 -12.21 -5.30 0.07
C LEU A 28 -12.32 -6.75 0.56
N ASP A 29 -12.02 -7.72 -0.30
CA ASP A 29 -12.06 -9.14 0.08
C ASP A 29 -10.98 -9.51 1.09
N SER A 30 -9.83 -8.85 1.05
CA SER A 30 -8.73 -9.07 1.99
C SER A 30 -9.13 -8.75 3.44
N TRP A 31 -9.95 -7.72 3.65
CA TRP A 31 -10.46 -7.37 4.98
C TRP A 31 -11.41 -8.42 5.58
N ARG A 32 -11.99 -9.30 4.75
CA ARG A 32 -12.85 -10.41 5.20
C ARG A 32 -12.05 -11.59 5.74
N LEU A 33 -10.74 -11.63 5.51
CA LEU A 33 -9.88 -12.72 5.95
C LEU A 33 -9.59 -12.65 7.45
N PRO A 34 -9.72 -13.76 8.20
CA PRO A 34 -9.52 -13.77 9.64
C PRO A 34 -8.15 -13.22 10.08
N GLY A 35 -8.18 -12.19 10.93
CA GLY A 35 -6.99 -11.58 11.52
C GLY A 35 -6.26 -10.57 10.62
N VAL A 36 -6.68 -10.37 9.37
CA VAL A 36 -6.11 -9.33 8.51
C VAL A 36 -6.37 -7.95 9.09
N GLU A 37 -7.60 -7.66 9.55
CA GLU A 37 -7.92 -6.36 10.14
C GLU A 37 -7.02 -6.02 11.32
N THR A 38 -6.85 -6.95 12.27
CA THR A 38 -6.03 -6.74 13.47
C THR A 38 -4.56 -6.48 13.14
N ALA A 39 -3.98 -7.28 12.24
CA ALA A 39 -2.58 -7.14 11.84
C ALA A 39 -2.36 -5.87 11.00
N ALA A 40 -3.27 -5.55 10.08
CA ALA A 40 -3.22 -4.32 9.27
C ALA A 40 -3.32 -3.07 10.15
N LEU A 41 -4.24 -3.04 11.11
CA LEU A 41 -4.35 -1.93 12.07
C LEU A 41 -3.07 -1.78 12.91
N THR A 42 -2.44 -2.88 13.31
CA THR A 42 -1.18 -2.86 14.05
C THR A 42 -0.06 -2.25 13.23
N LEU A 43 0.07 -2.67 11.96
CA LEU A 43 1.06 -2.13 11.02
C LEU A 43 0.84 -0.63 10.78
N GLN A 44 -0.41 -0.23 10.59
CA GLN A 44 -0.78 1.16 10.36
C GLN A 44 -0.48 2.04 11.59
N MET A 45 -0.82 1.59 12.80
CA MET A 45 -0.60 2.38 14.02
C MET A 45 0.88 2.47 14.41
N ARG A 46 1.65 1.37 14.29
CA ARG A 46 3.04 1.33 14.77
C ARG A 46 4.03 1.92 13.77
N PHE A 47 3.79 1.74 12.48
CA PHE A 47 4.76 2.06 11.44
C PHE A 47 4.24 3.09 10.43
N ASN A 48 3.05 3.64 10.66
CA ASN A 48 2.34 4.48 9.69
C ASN A 48 2.22 3.80 8.31
N GLY A 49 2.11 2.46 8.31
CA GLY A 49 2.13 1.66 7.10
C GLY A 49 0.96 1.95 6.17
N HIS A 50 1.22 2.03 4.87
CA HIS A 50 0.21 2.22 3.83
C HIS A 50 -0.37 0.86 3.44
N ILE A 51 -1.40 0.42 4.16
CA ILE A 51 -1.98 -0.92 4.02
C ILE A 51 -2.43 -1.21 2.58
N ASN A 52 -3.04 -0.25 1.88
CA ASN A 52 -3.44 -0.42 0.48
C ASN A 52 -2.25 -0.75 -0.44
N THR A 53 -1.12 -0.08 -0.25
CA THR A 53 0.09 -0.35 -1.02
C THR A 53 0.68 -1.73 -0.69
N LEU A 54 0.60 -2.17 0.57
CA LEU A 54 1.00 -3.53 0.94
C LEU A 54 0.08 -4.56 0.28
N LEU A 55 -1.24 -4.39 0.36
CA LEU A 55 -2.23 -5.25 -0.32
C LEU A 55 -2.01 -5.27 -1.84
N PHE A 56 -1.60 -4.15 -2.42
CA PHE A 56 -1.25 -4.06 -3.83
C PHE A 56 -0.05 -4.93 -4.22
N CYS A 57 0.98 -5.07 -3.35
CA CYS A 57 2.08 -6.02 -3.58
C CYS A 57 1.57 -7.46 -3.66
N PHE A 58 0.66 -7.86 -2.77
CA PHE A 58 0.04 -9.19 -2.80
C PHE A 58 -0.80 -9.42 -4.05
N TRP A 59 -1.66 -8.46 -4.37
CA TRP A 59 -2.54 -8.54 -5.53
C TRP A 59 -1.76 -8.60 -6.84
N SER A 60 -0.77 -7.73 -7.03
CA SER A 60 0.02 -7.68 -8.27
C SER A 60 0.83 -8.95 -8.50
N ALA A 61 1.43 -9.51 -7.45
CA ALA A 61 2.08 -10.82 -7.50
C ALA A 61 1.08 -11.92 -7.90
N ALA A 62 -0.15 -11.90 -7.37
CA ALA A 62 -1.19 -12.88 -7.73
C ALA A 62 -1.66 -12.76 -9.19
N GLN A 63 -1.43 -11.61 -9.84
CA GLN A 63 -1.65 -11.45 -11.28
C GLN A 63 -0.46 -11.92 -12.15
N ALA A 64 0.58 -12.50 -11.54
CA ALA A 64 1.84 -12.86 -12.20
C ALA A 64 2.49 -11.67 -12.95
N GLN A 65 2.33 -10.45 -12.41
CA GLN A 65 2.92 -9.25 -12.97
C GLN A 65 3.79 -8.52 -11.95
N TYR A 66 5.05 -8.28 -12.31
CA TYR A 66 6.00 -7.68 -11.38
C TYR A 66 5.69 -6.20 -11.21
N CYS A 67 5.41 -5.82 -9.96
CA CYS A 67 5.35 -4.43 -9.54
C CYS A 67 6.78 -3.95 -9.24
N SER A 68 7.48 -3.45 -10.26
CA SER A 68 8.81 -2.91 -10.04
C SER A 68 8.77 -1.67 -9.16
N ARG A 69 9.92 -1.33 -8.56
CA ARG A 69 10.15 -0.03 -7.90
C ARG A 69 9.69 1.16 -8.75
N GLN A 70 9.72 1.04 -10.08
CA GLN A 70 9.22 2.08 -10.98
C GLN A 70 7.71 2.32 -10.83
N VAL A 71 6.88 1.35 -10.48
CA VAL A 71 5.45 1.59 -10.19
C VAL A 71 5.31 2.52 -8.97
N PHE A 72 6.14 2.32 -7.94
CA PHE A 72 6.12 3.15 -6.74
C PHE A 72 6.76 4.54 -6.95
N LEU A 73 7.77 4.63 -7.83
CA LEU A 73 8.50 5.87 -8.13
C LEU A 73 7.84 6.71 -9.24
N ALA A 74 7.21 6.07 -10.23
CA ALA A 74 6.70 6.74 -11.43
C ALA A 74 5.39 7.49 -11.21
N MET A 75 4.77 7.35 -10.03
CA MET A 75 3.57 8.12 -9.68
C MET A 75 3.71 8.81 -8.32
N PRO A 76 4.23 10.06 -8.32
CA PRO A 76 4.13 10.96 -7.17
C PRO A 76 2.68 11.13 -6.67
N THR A 77 1.70 10.87 -7.55
CA THR A 77 0.28 11.11 -7.32
C THR A 77 -0.34 10.27 -6.22
N TRP A 78 0.04 8.99 -6.03
CA TRP A 78 -0.60 8.17 -4.99
C TRP A 78 -0.07 8.51 -3.61
N ARG A 79 1.26 8.68 -3.46
CA ARG A 79 1.88 9.04 -2.18
C ARG A 79 1.45 10.44 -1.75
N GLN A 80 1.41 11.37 -2.69
CA GLN A 80 0.89 12.73 -2.46
C GLN A 80 -0.61 12.69 -2.08
N TRP A 81 -1.42 11.90 -2.79
CA TRP A 81 -2.84 11.73 -2.47
C TRP A 81 -3.04 11.15 -1.06
N ASN A 82 -2.26 10.14 -0.69
CA ASN A 82 -2.29 9.55 0.64
C ASN A 82 -1.99 10.62 1.72
N GLN A 83 -0.95 11.41 1.51
CA GLN A 83 -0.52 12.46 2.43
C GLN A 83 -1.51 13.62 2.52
N ASP A 84 -2.12 14.01 1.40
CA ASP A 84 -3.01 15.17 1.32
C ASP A 84 -4.44 14.84 1.76
N PHE A 85 -4.90 13.59 1.59
CA PHE A 85 -6.29 13.22 1.84
C PHE A 85 -6.44 12.06 2.83
N VAL A 86 -5.89 10.88 2.53
CA VAL A 86 -6.11 9.66 3.34
C VAL A 86 -5.62 9.86 4.79
N GLN A 87 -4.39 10.32 4.97
CA GLN A 87 -3.79 10.50 6.30
C GLN A 87 -4.49 11.60 7.12
N PRO A 88 -4.77 12.80 6.57
CA PRO A 88 -5.51 13.82 7.30
C PRO A 88 -6.92 13.37 7.70
N ILE A 89 -7.67 12.70 6.82
CA ILE A 89 -9.02 12.20 7.16
C ILE A 89 -8.94 11.17 8.29
N ARG A 90 -8.00 10.24 8.19
CA ARG A 90 -7.78 9.21 9.21
C ARG A 90 -7.37 9.80 10.56
N GLN A 91 -6.52 10.83 10.57
CA GLN A 91 -6.15 11.56 11.78
C GLN A 91 -7.36 12.26 12.39
N MET A 92 -8.15 12.98 11.59
CA MET A 92 -9.39 13.62 12.04
C MET A 92 -10.36 12.61 12.67
N ARG A 93 -10.54 11.44 12.04
CA ARG A 93 -11.37 10.35 12.59
C ARG A 93 -10.79 9.78 13.89
N GLY A 94 -9.47 9.71 14.00
CA GLY A 94 -8.75 9.25 15.18
C GLY A 94 -8.86 10.18 16.40
N LEU A 95 -8.99 11.49 16.17
CA LEU A 95 -9.20 12.49 17.23
C LEU A 95 -10.57 12.35 17.93
N ILE A 96 -11.53 11.69 17.28
CA ILE A 96 -12.88 11.51 17.83
C ILE A 96 -12.95 10.17 18.56
N HIS A 97 -13.20 10.24 19.86
CA HIS A 97 -13.28 9.06 20.71
C HIS A 97 -14.43 8.13 20.27
N LYS A 98 -14.12 6.83 20.05
CA LYS A 98 -15.07 5.82 19.55
C LYS A 98 -16.36 5.68 20.38
N ARG A 99 -16.31 6.03 21.67
CA ARG A 99 -17.47 5.93 22.59
C ARG A 99 -18.29 7.21 22.71
N SER A 100 -17.93 8.29 22.01
CA SER A 100 -18.75 9.50 22.00
C SER A 100 -19.98 9.28 21.12
N GLN A 101 -21.16 9.21 21.74
CA GLN A 101 -22.43 9.06 21.02
C GLN A 101 -22.78 10.33 20.23
N ASP A 102 -22.46 11.50 20.78
CA ASP A 102 -22.76 12.81 20.19
C ASP A 102 -22.09 13.02 18.82
N PHE A 103 -20.91 12.41 18.61
CA PHE A 103 -20.16 12.53 17.35
C PHE A 103 -20.22 11.28 16.47
N SER A 104 -21.08 10.31 16.79
CA SER A 104 -21.18 9.03 16.07
C SER A 104 -21.44 9.21 14.57
N ALA A 105 -22.40 10.07 14.22
CA ALA A 105 -22.74 10.38 12.82
C ALA A 105 -21.57 11.06 12.08
N TYR A 106 -20.91 12.04 12.71
CA TYR A 106 -19.76 12.73 12.13
C TYR A 106 -18.57 11.78 11.92
N ARG A 107 -18.33 10.88 12.88
CA ARG A 107 -17.30 9.85 12.76
C ARG A 107 -17.61 8.85 11.64
N SER A 108 -18.89 8.52 11.43
CA SER A 108 -19.31 7.68 10.30
C SER A 108 -19.04 8.37 8.96
N ALA A 109 -19.40 9.66 8.83
CA ALA A 109 -19.13 10.42 7.62
C ALA A 109 -17.62 10.51 7.30
N LEU A 110 -16.77 10.65 8.32
CA LEU A 110 -15.32 10.61 8.16
C LEU A 110 -14.81 9.23 7.73
N LEU A 111 -15.43 8.14 8.20
CA LEU A 111 -15.09 6.79 7.77
C LEU A 111 -15.45 6.59 6.29
N ASP A 112 -16.64 7.03 5.87
CA ASP A 112 -17.08 6.94 4.47
C ASP A 112 -16.16 7.76 3.55
N LEU A 113 -15.74 8.94 4.01
CA LEU A 113 -14.80 9.78 3.28
C LEU A 113 -13.40 9.16 3.20
N GLU A 114 -12.92 8.53 4.29
CA GLU A 114 -11.66 7.78 4.28
C GLU A 114 -11.71 6.64 3.26
N LEU A 115 -12.80 5.86 3.25
CA LEU A 115 -12.98 4.74 2.31
C LEU A 115 -12.98 5.22 0.85
N GLN A 116 -13.64 6.34 0.55
CA GLN A 116 -13.61 6.94 -0.79
C GLN A 116 -12.20 7.42 -1.17
N ALA A 117 -11.48 8.05 -0.25
CA ALA A 117 -10.11 8.48 -0.49
C ALA A 117 -9.16 7.29 -0.73
N GLU A 118 -9.34 6.19 0.01
CA GLU A 118 -8.62 4.92 -0.18
C GLU A 118 -8.98 4.25 -1.52
N GLN A 119 -10.25 4.30 -1.95
CA GLN A 119 -10.65 3.79 -3.27
C GLN A 119 -9.95 4.55 -4.41
N ILE A 120 -9.83 5.88 -4.29
CA ILE A 120 -9.08 6.70 -5.26
C ILE A 120 -7.58 6.34 -5.24
N GLU A 121 -6.99 6.15 -4.06
CA GLU A 121 -5.61 5.68 -3.94
C GLU A 121 -5.41 4.33 -4.64
N CYS A 122 -6.33 3.38 -4.44
CA CYS A 122 -6.32 2.08 -5.10
C CYS A 122 -6.45 2.21 -6.62
N ALA A 123 -7.33 3.10 -7.12
CA ALA A 123 -7.48 3.36 -8.54
C ALA A 123 -6.21 3.98 -9.16
N LEU A 124 -5.51 4.85 -8.43
CA LEU A 124 -4.22 5.41 -8.85
C LEU A 124 -3.16 4.31 -8.95
N LEU A 125 -3.04 3.44 -7.94
CA LEU A 125 -2.13 2.28 -7.99
C LEU A 125 -2.46 1.34 -9.16
N TYR A 126 -3.74 1.05 -9.38
CA TYR A 126 -4.19 0.21 -10.48
C TYR A 126 -3.90 0.82 -11.85
N ARG A 127 -4.10 2.13 -12.02
CA ARG A 127 -3.73 2.85 -13.25
C ARG A 127 -2.21 2.81 -13.49
N ALA A 128 -1.41 3.01 -12.45
CA ALA A 128 0.05 2.88 -12.51
C ALA A 128 0.45 1.48 -13.00
N TRP A 129 -0.17 0.46 -12.40
CA TRP A 129 0.04 -0.92 -12.75
C TRP A 129 -0.29 -1.18 -14.22
N LEU A 130 -1.44 -0.73 -14.73
CA LEU A 130 -1.81 -0.89 -16.13
C LEU A 130 -0.74 -0.34 -17.10
N ARG A 131 -0.11 0.77 -16.73
CA ARG A 131 0.91 1.46 -17.54
C ARG A 131 2.30 0.83 -17.47
N TYR A 132 2.70 0.34 -16.30
CA TYR A 132 4.07 -0.09 -16.03
C TYR A 132 4.24 -1.59 -15.80
N ARG A 133 3.14 -2.36 -15.75
CA ARG A 133 3.21 -3.81 -15.61
C ARG A 133 4.00 -4.43 -16.76
N LYS A 134 4.89 -5.35 -16.43
CA LYS A 134 5.58 -6.21 -17.38
C LYS A 134 5.30 -7.66 -17.02
N ALA A 135 5.15 -8.49 -18.05
CA ALA A 135 5.19 -9.92 -17.82
C ALA A 135 6.58 -10.29 -17.30
N SER A 136 6.63 -11.08 -16.24
CA SER A 136 7.88 -11.59 -15.67
C SER A 136 7.78 -13.11 -15.56
N PRO A 137 7.73 -13.82 -16.70
CA PRO A 137 7.49 -15.27 -16.72
C PRO A 137 8.62 -16.07 -16.02
N ASP A 138 9.80 -15.46 -15.88
CA ASP A 138 10.98 -16.09 -15.28
C ASP A 138 11.08 -15.89 -13.75
N ILE A 139 10.17 -15.13 -13.14
CA ILE A 139 10.13 -14.92 -11.69
C ILE A 139 8.90 -15.63 -11.14
N ASP A 140 9.10 -16.55 -10.21
CA ASP A 140 8.00 -17.24 -9.55
C ASP A 140 7.21 -16.30 -8.63
N TYR A 141 5.98 -16.70 -8.31
CA TYR A 141 5.04 -15.94 -7.49
C TYR A 141 5.63 -15.47 -6.15
N GLU A 142 6.33 -16.36 -5.44
CA GLU A 142 6.89 -16.07 -4.12
C GLU A 142 8.00 -15.02 -4.24
N SER A 143 8.90 -15.19 -5.19
CA SER A 143 9.96 -14.23 -5.50
C SER A 143 9.41 -12.86 -5.89
N MET A 144 8.33 -12.79 -6.69
CA MET A 144 7.69 -11.53 -7.07
C MET A 144 7.09 -10.80 -5.86
N LEU A 145 6.36 -11.54 -5.02
CA LEU A 145 5.73 -11.02 -3.81
C LEU A 145 6.77 -10.47 -2.84
N GLN A 146 7.79 -11.27 -2.55
CA GLN A 146 8.86 -10.90 -1.63
C GLN A 146 9.61 -9.65 -2.11
N ARG A 147 9.95 -9.56 -3.40
CA ARG A 147 10.59 -8.36 -3.97
C ARG A 147 9.68 -7.14 -3.86
N GLY A 148 8.40 -7.26 -4.18
CA GLY A 148 7.45 -6.15 -4.07
C GLY A 148 7.30 -5.63 -2.64
N ILE A 149 7.27 -6.53 -1.64
CA ILE A 149 7.23 -6.14 -0.22
C ILE A 149 8.53 -5.46 0.21
N ILE A 150 9.69 -5.93 -0.25
CA ILE A 150 10.99 -5.31 0.04
C ILE A 150 11.08 -3.91 -0.58
N ASP A 151 10.72 -3.77 -1.86
CA ASP A 151 10.66 -2.49 -2.57
C ASP A 151 9.75 -1.48 -1.83
N TYR A 152 8.57 -1.95 -1.40
CA TYR A 152 7.64 -1.19 -0.58
C TYR A 152 8.26 -0.76 0.76
N THR A 153 8.91 -1.71 1.45
CA THR A 153 9.54 -1.51 2.77
C THR A 153 10.67 -0.48 2.70
N LEU A 154 11.60 -0.65 1.76
CA LEU A 154 12.74 0.25 1.57
C LEU A 154 12.32 1.63 1.03
N GLY A 155 11.22 1.70 0.28
CA GLY A 155 10.73 2.95 -0.30
C GLY A 155 9.90 3.83 0.64
N LEU A 156 9.43 3.32 1.78
CA LEU A 156 8.56 4.04 2.71
C LEU A 156 9.18 4.30 4.07
N LEU A 157 10.07 3.46 4.54
CA LEU A 157 10.65 3.62 5.87
C LEU A 157 11.81 4.61 5.78
N ASP A 158 11.57 5.84 6.24
CA ASP A 158 12.65 6.73 6.69
C ASP A 158 13.53 5.94 7.71
N GLU A 159 14.84 6.19 7.74
CA GLU A 159 15.88 5.34 8.37
C GLU A 159 15.64 4.96 9.86
N LYS A 160 14.61 5.53 10.48
CA LYS A 160 14.24 5.42 11.89
C LYS A 160 13.33 4.23 12.24
N VAL A 161 12.82 3.46 11.28
CA VAL A 161 12.00 2.26 11.60
C VAL A 161 12.88 1.03 11.82
N HIS A 162 12.68 0.34 12.95
CA HIS A 162 13.30 -0.96 13.19
C HIS A 162 12.72 -2.01 12.23
N LEU A 163 13.40 -2.24 11.09
CA LEU A 163 13.04 -3.22 10.05
C LEU A 163 12.65 -4.59 10.63
N LYS A 164 13.29 -4.99 11.73
CA LYS A 164 12.98 -6.22 12.46
C LYS A 164 11.52 -6.26 12.95
N ASP A 165 11.04 -5.19 13.56
CA ASP A 165 9.68 -5.11 14.11
C ASP A 165 8.66 -5.03 12.97
N TRP A 166 9.02 -4.33 11.90
CA TRP A 166 8.24 -4.26 10.66
C TRP A 166 8.07 -5.64 10.01
N TYR A 167 9.16 -6.39 9.80
CA TYR A 167 9.07 -7.75 9.24
C TYR A 167 8.31 -8.72 10.13
N THR A 168 8.47 -8.59 11.45
CA THR A 168 7.68 -9.37 12.41
C THR A 168 6.19 -9.11 12.21
N ALA A 169 5.78 -7.85 12.04
CA ALA A 169 4.39 -7.50 11.83
C ALA A 169 3.86 -7.90 10.43
N ILE A 170 4.67 -7.80 9.37
CA ILE A 170 4.28 -8.31 8.03
C ILE A 170 4.01 -9.81 8.09
N ASN A 171 4.80 -10.58 8.84
CA ASN A 171 4.65 -12.03 8.93
C ASN A 171 3.28 -12.46 9.51
N GLU A 172 2.59 -11.58 10.24
CA GLU A 172 1.21 -11.83 10.64
C GLU A 172 0.25 -11.74 9.45
N LEU A 173 0.47 -10.84 8.50
CA LEU A 173 -0.38 -10.72 7.30
C LEU A 173 -0.04 -11.74 6.20
N TYR A 174 1.25 -12.04 6.04
CA TYR A 174 1.77 -12.79 4.90
C TYR A 174 1.01 -14.11 4.62
N PRO A 175 0.90 -15.07 5.56
CA PRO A 175 0.25 -16.36 5.26
C PRO A 175 -1.25 -16.23 5.05
N ARG A 176 -1.88 -15.16 5.53
CA ARG A 176 -3.31 -14.90 5.35
C ARG A 176 -3.63 -14.42 3.94
N LEU A 177 -2.73 -13.62 3.35
CA LEU A 177 -2.96 -12.97 2.05
C LEU A 177 -2.47 -13.79 0.85
N CYS A 178 -1.49 -14.68 1.03
CA CYS A 178 -0.91 -15.47 -0.07
C CYS A 178 -0.91 -16.99 0.15
N SER A 179 -1.34 -17.47 1.32
CA SER A 179 -1.29 -18.90 1.68
C SER A 179 0.11 -19.55 1.63
N LEU A 180 1.18 -18.77 1.49
CA LEU A 180 2.57 -19.22 1.62
C LEU A 180 3.04 -19.11 3.08
N PRO A 181 4.00 -19.94 3.52
CA PRO A 181 4.66 -19.72 4.81
C PRO A 181 5.37 -18.37 4.81
N ALA A 182 5.31 -17.66 5.95
CA ALA A 182 6.03 -16.41 6.10
C ALA A 182 7.54 -16.65 6.18
N PRO A 183 8.38 -15.89 5.46
CA PRO A 183 9.83 -15.91 5.65
C PRO A 183 10.18 -15.51 7.08
N THR A 184 11.27 -16.06 7.60
CA THR A 184 11.84 -15.59 8.87
C THR A 184 12.32 -14.14 8.75
N VAL A 185 12.38 -13.44 9.88
CA VAL A 185 12.94 -12.08 9.93
C VAL A 185 14.36 -12.03 9.36
N SER A 186 15.19 -13.04 9.63
CA SER A 186 16.56 -13.11 9.08
C SER A 186 16.56 -13.22 7.57
N GLN A 187 15.68 -14.05 6.99
CA GLN A 187 15.54 -14.17 5.54
C GLN A 187 15.10 -12.85 4.90
N TRP A 188 14.14 -12.13 5.52
CA TRP A 188 13.76 -10.81 5.05
C TRP A 188 14.94 -9.83 5.02
N ILE A 189 15.77 -9.82 6.07
CA ILE A 189 16.96 -8.95 6.15
C ILE A 189 17.98 -9.32 5.08
N GLU A 190 18.27 -10.62 4.90
CA GLU A 190 19.20 -11.10 3.87
C GLU A 190 18.75 -10.72 2.47
N MET A 191 17.47 -10.95 2.15
CA MET A 191 16.87 -10.57 0.87
C MET A 191 16.91 -9.06 0.65
N SER A 192 16.65 -8.26 1.68
CA SER A 192 16.71 -6.80 1.60
C SER A 192 18.12 -6.31 1.30
N ASN A 193 19.13 -6.84 1.99
CA ASN A 193 20.53 -6.49 1.79
C ASN A 193 21.00 -6.87 0.37
N ALA A 194 20.62 -8.06 -0.10
CA ALA A 194 20.91 -8.51 -1.47
C ALA A 194 20.25 -7.60 -2.51
N HIS A 195 18.98 -7.20 -2.27
CA HIS A 195 18.23 -6.31 -3.15
C HIS A 195 18.88 -4.93 -3.26
N VAL A 196 19.28 -4.31 -2.14
CA VAL A 196 20.03 -3.05 -2.14
C VAL A 196 21.36 -3.18 -2.90
N GLY A 197 22.10 -4.28 -2.68
CA GLY A 197 23.37 -4.54 -3.36
C GLY A 197 23.29 -4.64 -4.88
N HIS A 198 22.17 -5.14 -5.43
CA HIS A 198 21.95 -5.20 -6.88
C HIS A 198 21.50 -3.85 -7.47
N THR A 199 20.74 -3.04 -6.74
CA THR A 199 20.27 -1.73 -7.25
C THR A 199 21.38 -0.67 -7.39
N SER A 200 22.53 -0.87 -6.75
CA SER A 200 23.69 0.04 -6.84
C SER A 200 24.53 -0.14 -8.11
N GLY A 201 24.26 -1.16 -8.93
CA GLY A 201 25.03 -1.50 -10.12
C GLY A 201 24.42 -1.06 -11.47
N ASP A 202 23.15 -0.64 -11.48
CA ASP A 202 22.40 -0.26 -12.69
C ASP A 202 22.20 1.28 -12.79
N THR A 203 23.30 2.04 -12.68
CA THR A 203 23.34 3.47 -13.04
C THR A 203 24.08 3.67 -14.36
#